data_AF-A0A944PDR0-F1
#
_entry.id   AF-A0A944PDR0-F1
#
_cell.length_a   1.000
_cell.length_b   1.000
_cell.length_c   1.000
_cell.angle_alpha   90.00
_cell.angle_beta   90.00
_cell.angle_gamma   90.00
#
_symmetry.space_group_name_H-M   'P 1'
#
loop_
_entity.id
_entity.type
_entity.pdbx_description
1 polymer ?
#
loop_
_entity_poly.entity_id
_entity_poly.type
_entity_poly.pdbx_seq_one_letter_code
_entity_poly.pdbx_strand_id
1 'polypeptide(L)'
;MAHFPFPDDLVSLKRQQIRIYGRLALQPALGTAELRRELIRLSCLISSHPYWERGGWSTAGQVELHRAASTGLISAREPAPGARSS
;
A
#
# COMPACT_ATOMS: atom_id res chain seq x y z
N MET A 1 -13.77 -15.16 1.87
CA MET A 1 -12.40 -14.59 1.74
C MET A 1 -12.07 -13.94 3.08
N ALA A 2 -11.04 -14.42 3.78
CA ALA A 2 -10.70 -13.91 5.11
C ALA A 2 -10.19 -12.48 4.99
N HIS A 3 -11.05 -11.51 5.34
CA HIS A 3 -10.61 -10.15 5.57
C HIS A 3 -9.89 -10.16 6.91
N PHE A 4 -8.58 -10.42 6.91
CA PHE A 4 -7.78 -10.19 8.11
C PHE A 4 -7.84 -8.69 8.39
N PRO A 5 -8.34 -8.27 9.56
CA PRO A 5 -8.34 -6.86 9.91
C PRO A 5 -6.89 -6.45 10.18
N PHE A 6 -6.21 -6.01 9.14
CA PHE A 6 -4.93 -5.34 9.30
C PHE A 6 -5.18 -4.01 10.02
N PRO A 7 -4.28 -3.63 10.94
CA PRO A 7 -4.31 -2.30 11.53
C PRO A 7 -4.28 -1.19 10.47
N ASP A 8 -5.06 -0.13 10.67
CA ASP A 8 -5.20 0.96 9.69
C ASP A 8 -3.88 1.70 9.42
N ASP A 9 -3.01 1.78 10.42
CA ASP A 9 -1.66 2.34 10.32
C ASP A 9 -0.78 1.48 9.41
N LEU A 10 -0.81 0.15 9.58
CA LEU A 10 -0.09 -0.79 8.70
C LEU A 10 -0.59 -0.72 7.24
N VAL A 11 -1.91 -0.63 7.06
CA VAL A 11 -2.52 -0.44 5.73
C VAL A 11 -2.10 0.91 5.13
N SER A 12 -2.05 1.97 5.94
CA SER A 12 -1.63 3.31 5.51
C SER A 12 -0.16 3.36 5.08
N LEU A 13 0.73 2.70 5.84
CA LEU A 13 2.14 2.53 5.47
C LEU A 13 2.27 1.80 4.13
N LYS A 14 1.52 0.71 3.92
CA LYS A 14 1.55 -0.03 2.65
C LYS A 14 1.02 0.81 1.49
N ARG A 15 -0.04 1.59 1.69
CA ARG A 15 -0.56 2.53 0.68
C ARG A 15 0.46 3.61 0.31
N GLN A 16 1.21 4.12 1.28
CA GLN A 16 2.30 5.08 1.01
C GLN A 16 3.42 4.43 0.19
N GLN A 17 3.79 3.19 0.52
CA GLN A 17 4.77 2.41 -0.22
C GLN A 17 4.37 2.23 -1.70
N ILE A 18 3.11 1.84 -1.96
CA ILE A 18 2.55 1.67 -3.32
C ILE A 18 2.60 3.00 -4.10
N ARG A 19 2.23 4.12 -3.47
CA ARG A 19 2.27 5.45 -4.10
C ARG A 19 3.69 5.86 -4.49
N ILE A 20 4.67 5.64 -3.61
CA ILE A 20 6.08 5.96 -3.89
C ILE A 20 6.63 5.07 -5.01
N TYR A 21 6.29 3.78 -5.00
CA TYR A 21 6.65 2.88 -6.09
C TYR A 21 6.08 3.34 -7.43
N GLY A 22 4.81 3.75 -7.47
CA GLY A 22 4.18 4.31 -8.66
C GLY A 22 4.88 5.58 -9.16
N ARG A 23 5.28 6.49 -8.26
CA ARG A 23 6.05 7.69 -8.61
C ARG A 23 7.43 7.33 -9.19
N LEU A 24 8.12 6.37 -8.60
CA LEU A 24 9.41 5.88 -9.10
C LEU A 24 9.28 5.22 -10.48
N ALA A 25 8.20 4.47 -10.73
CA ALA A 25 7.95 3.83 -12.02
C ALA A 25 7.65 4.84 -13.15
N LEU A 26 7.05 5.98 -12.81
CA LEU A 26 6.66 7.01 -13.79
C LEU A 26 7.79 8.01 -14.12
N GLN A 27 8.74 8.27 -13.20
CA GLN A 27 9.83 9.23 -13.44
C GLN A 27 11.18 8.75 -12.87
N PRO A 28 12.03 8.11 -13.70
CA PRO A 28 13.33 7.63 -13.26
C PRO A 28 14.44 8.70 -13.22
N ALA A 29 14.23 9.89 -13.81
CA ALA A 29 15.26 10.91 -13.98
C ALA A 29 14.98 12.17 -13.14
N LEU A 30 15.88 12.44 -12.16
CA LEU A 30 15.92 13.55 -11.19
C LEU A 30 14.96 13.43 -9.98
N GLY A 31 15.52 13.46 -8.76
CA GLY A 31 14.76 13.44 -7.49
C GLY A 31 14.45 12.06 -6.88
N THR A 32 14.89 10.97 -7.50
CA THR A 32 14.59 9.59 -7.06
C THR A 32 15.32 9.15 -5.79
N ALA A 33 16.40 9.83 -5.39
CA ALA A 33 17.14 9.49 -4.18
C ALA A 33 16.29 9.61 -2.92
N GLU A 34 15.48 10.68 -2.82
CA GLU A 34 14.60 10.89 -1.68
C GLU A 34 13.44 9.89 -1.66
N LEU A 35 12.86 9.59 -2.83
CA LEU A 35 11.83 8.55 -2.96
C LEU A 35 12.37 7.16 -2.60
N ARG A 36 13.61 6.84 -2.95
CA ARG A 36 14.26 5.57 -2.56
C ARG A 36 14.52 5.49 -1.06
N ARG A 37 14.98 6.58 -0.44
CA ARG A 37 15.16 6.64 1.03
C ARG A 37 13.84 6.45 1.75
N GLU A 38 12.79 7.14 1.30
CA GLU A 38 11.45 7.00 1.88
C GLU A 38 10.92 5.57 1.68
N LEU A 39 11.18 4.95 0.52
CA LEU A 39 10.80 3.56 0.27
C LEU A 39 11.48 2.58 1.25
N ILE A 40 12.78 2.76 1.50
CA ILE A 40 13.55 1.94 2.47
C ILE A 40 12.99 2.14 3.88
N ARG A 41 12.77 3.40 4.30
CA ARG A 41 12.16 3.72 5.59
C ARG A 41 10.82 3.01 5.77
N LEU A 42 9.93 3.12 4.78
CA LEU A 42 8.61 2.48 4.82
C LEU A 42 8.73 0.95 4.84
N SER A 43 9.68 0.38 4.10
CA SER A 43 9.92 -1.06 4.15
C SER A 43 10.30 -1.51 5.56
N CYS A 44 11.20 -0.77 6.23
CA CYS A 44 11.58 -1.05 7.62
C CYS A 44 10.40 -0.90 8.59
N LEU A 45 9.62 0.18 8.49
CA LEU A 45 8.45 0.40 9.35
C LEU A 45 7.40 -0.71 9.19
N ILE A 46 7.15 -1.15 7.96
CA ILE A 46 6.22 -2.24 7.68
C ILE A 46 6.76 -3.55 8.24
N SER A 47 8.05 -3.87 8.05
CA SER A 47 8.65 -5.12 8.55
C SER A 47 8.78 -5.19 10.07
N SER A 48 9.00 -4.06 10.73
CA SER A 48 9.15 -3.95 12.19
C SER A 48 7.83 -3.71 12.91
N HIS A 49 6.70 -3.79 12.20
CA HIS A 49 5.40 -3.48 12.78
C HIS A 49 4.98 -4.52 13.85
N PRO A 50 4.47 -4.10 15.02
CA PRO A 50 4.08 -5.01 16.11
C PRO A 50 3.03 -6.06 15.72
N TYR A 51 2.24 -5.78 14.66
CA TYR A 51 1.31 -6.75 14.06
C TYR A 51 2.00 -8.08 13.72
N TRP A 52 3.25 -8.04 13.26
CA TRP A 52 3.99 -9.23 12.85
C TRP A 52 4.59 -10.00 14.03
N GLU A 53 4.66 -9.42 15.22
CA GLU A 53 5.19 -10.12 16.41
C GLU A 53 4.36 -11.34 16.79
N ARG A 54 3.04 -11.30 16.52
CA ARG A 54 2.12 -12.40 16.88
C ARG A 54 2.03 -13.52 15.85
N GLY A 55 2.24 -13.22 14.57
CA GLY A 55 2.00 -14.15 13.46
C GLY A 55 3.19 -14.36 12.52
N GLY A 56 4.28 -13.66 12.77
CA GLY A 56 5.46 -13.66 11.91
C GLY A 56 5.27 -12.85 10.63
N TRP A 57 6.37 -12.29 10.14
CA TRP A 57 6.45 -11.69 8.81
C TRP A 57 6.42 -12.80 7.75
N SER A 58 5.35 -12.91 6.96
CA SER A 58 5.18 -13.95 5.93
C SER A 58 4.81 -13.38 4.56
N THR A 59 5.20 -14.07 3.48
CA THR A 59 4.84 -13.69 2.11
C THR A 59 3.33 -13.65 1.90
N ALA A 60 2.60 -14.60 2.47
CA ALA A 60 1.14 -14.62 2.42
C ALA A 60 0.53 -13.39 3.13
N GLY A 61 1.04 -13.04 4.32
CA GLY A 61 0.62 -11.84 5.04
C GLY A 61 0.91 -10.54 4.28
N GLN A 62 2.04 -10.46 3.57
CA GLN A 62 2.35 -9.31 2.71
C GLN A 62 1.41 -9.19 1.51
N VAL A 63 1.01 -10.31 0.89
CA VAL A 63 0.07 -10.32 -0.24
C VAL A 63 -1.31 -9.86 0.20
N GLU A 64 -1.80 -10.35 1.33
CA GLU A 64 -3.09 -9.92 1.89
C GLU A 64 -3.05 -8.44 2.32
N LEU A 65 -1.95 -7.96 2.89
CA LEU A 65 -1.77 -6.55 3.21
C LEU A 65 -1.76 -5.68 1.93
N HIS A 66 -1.10 -6.15 0.87
CA HIS A 66 -1.10 -5.47 -0.43
C HIS A 66 -2.51 -5.40 -1.03
N ARG A 67 -3.29 -6.49 -0.94
CA ARG A 67 -4.71 -6.50 -1.35
C ARG A 67 -5.53 -5.49 -0.56
N ALA A 68 -5.47 -5.52 0.77
CA ALA A 68 -6.20 -4.58 1.63
C ALA A 68 -5.85 -3.10 1.35
N ALA A 69 -4.56 -2.82 1.12
CA ALA A 69 -4.11 -1.48 0.73
C ALA A 69 -4.65 -1.05 -0.64
N SER A 70 -4.68 -1.99 -1.60
CA SER A 70 -5.12 -1.75 -2.98
C SER A 70 -6.64 -1.61 -3.10
N THR A 71 -7.43 -2.36 -2.31
CA THR A 71 -8.89 -2.28 -2.29
C THR A 71 -9.39 -0.86 -1.98
N GLY A 72 -8.74 -0.14 -1.07
CA GLY A 72 -9.07 1.26 -0.79
C GLY A 72 -8.66 2.24 -1.89
N LEU A 73 -7.59 1.94 -2.64
CA LEU A 73 -7.12 2.73 -3.77
C LEU A 73 -8.02 2.57 -5.01
N ILE A 74 -8.54 1.36 -5.25
CA ILE A 74 -9.49 1.12 -6.35
C ILE A 74 -10.87 1.71 -6.03
N SER A 75 -11.34 1.64 -4.77
CA SER A 75 -12.60 2.27 -4.36
C SER A 75 -12.55 3.79 -4.47
N ALA A 76 -11.40 4.42 -4.25
CA ALA A 76 -11.23 5.86 -4.46
C ALA A 76 -11.23 6.27 -5.95
N ARG A 77 -11.15 5.29 -6.86
CA ARG A 77 -11.09 5.50 -8.31
C ARG A 77 -12.39 5.12 -9.02
N GLU A 78 -13.49 4.91 -8.30
CA GLU A 78 -14.84 4.82 -8.88
C GLU A 78 -15.37 6.24 -9.18
N PRO A 79 -15.43 6.69 -10.45
CA PRO A 79 -16.22 7.85 -10.81
C PRO A 79 -17.71 7.44 -10.84
N ALA A 80 -18.53 8.32 -10.27
CA ALA A 80 -19.98 8.17 -10.09
C ALA A 80 -20.73 7.45 -11.24
N PRO A 81 -21.65 6.51 -10.93
CA PRO A 81 -22.60 6.00 -11.91
C PRO A 81 -23.67 7.07 -12.19
N GLY A 82 -23.35 7.97 -13.13
CA GLY A 82 -24.22 9.07 -13.54
C GLY A 82 -24.13 9.31 -15.05
N ALA A 83 -24.47 8.31 -15.87
CA ALA A 83 -24.62 8.49 -17.31
C ALA A 83 -25.56 7.45 -17.93
N ARG A 84 -26.82 7.41 -17.49
CA ARG A 84 -27.94 6.85 -18.27
C ARG A 84 -29.21 7.61 -17.92
N SER A 85 -29.68 8.41 -18.86
CA SER A 85 -31.11 8.65 -19.17
C SER A 85 -31.20 9.60 -20.37
N SER A 86 -31.47 9.04 -21.54
CA SER A 86 -32.15 9.68 -22.67
C SER A 86 -33.02 8.64 -23.33
#